data_AF-A0A1G2FR61-F1
#
_entry.id   AF-A0A1G2FR61-F1
#
_cell.length_a   1.000
_cell.length_b   1.000
_cell.length_c   1.000
_cell.angle_alpha   90.00
_cell.angle_beta   90.00
_cell.angle_gamma   90.00
#
_symmetry.space_group_name_H-M   'P 1'
#
loop_
_entity.id
_entity.type
_entity.pdbx_description
1 polymer ?
#
loop_
_entity_poly.entity_id
_entity_poly.type
_entity_poly.pdbx_seq_one_letter_code
_entity_poly.pdbx_strand_id
1 'polypeptide(L)'
;MWIKKIAKLGLLLSLKESYLFCRNSLGLVWHPFKTLAVMSREKDRSQQLLILGWPVYVLFLGIGFTWFGRRLLATSPEWGLGAKGLFGLTLVAFLSFGTYLGYWWVRLWRQR
;
A
#
# COMPACT_ATOMS: atom_id res chain seq x y z
N MET A 1 1.65 -26.89 -22.39
CA MET A 1 0.35 -27.02 -21.69
C MET A 1 0.36 -26.43 -20.27
N TRP A 2 1.43 -26.64 -19.49
CA TRP A 2 1.60 -26.09 -18.14
C TRP A 2 1.67 -24.56 -18.06
N ILE A 3 2.39 -23.92 -18.99
CA ILE A 3 2.51 -22.45 -19.05
C ILE A 3 1.14 -21.78 -19.14
N LYS A 4 0.25 -22.28 -20.01
CA LYS A 4 -1.12 -21.75 -20.16
C LYS A 4 -1.94 -21.89 -18.86
N LYS A 5 -1.76 -22.99 -18.11
CA LYS A 5 -2.43 -23.20 -16.82
C LYS A 5 -1.91 -22.25 -15.74
N ILE A 6 -0.59 -22.09 -15.63
CA ILE A 6 0.05 -21.16 -14.68
C ILE A 6 -0.38 -19.73 -14.97
N ALA A 7 -0.35 -19.31 -16.24
CA ALA A 7 -0.80 -17.98 -16.64
C ALA A 7 -2.28 -17.74 -16.31
N LYS A 8 -3.15 -18.73 -16.58
CA LYS A 8 -4.58 -18.65 -16.25
C LYS A 8 -4.81 -18.53 -14.73
N LEU A 9 -4.12 -19.33 -13.92
CA LEU A 9 -4.21 -19.27 -12.47
C LEU A 9 -3.68 -17.94 -11.93
N GLY A 10 -2.55 -17.46 -12.45
CA GLY A 10 -2.00 -16.16 -12.10
C GLY A 10 -2.99 -15.03 -12.37
N LEU A 11 -3.62 -15.02 -13.55
CA LEU A 11 -4.63 -14.03 -13.91
C LEU A 11 -5.84 -14.07 -12.97
N LEU A 12 -6.37 -15.27 -12.68
CA LEU A 12 -7.52 -15.44 -11.79
C LEU A 12 -7.20 -14.97 -10.35
N LEU A 13 -6.01 -15.30 -9.86
CA LEU A 13 -5.54 -14.83 -8.56
C LEU A 13 -5.38 -13.32 -8.53
N SER A 14 -4.73 -12.73 -9.54
CA SER A 14 -4.56 -11.27 -9.62
C SER A 14 -5.91 -10.55 -9.65
N LEU A 15 -6.89 -11.04 -10.40
CA LEU A 15 -8.24 -10.46 -10.44
C LEU A 15 -8.93 -10.55 -9.07
N LYS A 16 -8.87 -11.70 -8.41
CA LYS A 16 -9.42 -11.90 -7.07
C LYS A 16 -8.76 -10.95 -6.06
N GLU A 17 -7.44 -10.92 -6.00
CA GLU A 17 -6.70 -10.10 -5.04
C GLU A 17 -6.90 -8.61 -5.32
N SER A 18 -6.99 -8.20 -6.58
CA SER A 18 -7.29 -6.80 -6.96
C SER A 18 -8.70 -6.40 -6.53
N TYR A 19 -9.70 -7.26 -6.76
CA TYR A 19 -11.06 -7.01 -6.30
C TYR A 19 -11.14 -6.87 -4.78
N LEU A 20 -10.54 -7.82 -4.05
CA LEU A 20 -10.50 -7.79 -2.58
C LEU A 20 -9.75 -6.55 -2.07
N PHE A 21 -8.65 -6.18 -2.72
CA PHE A 21 -7.88 -5.00 -2.37
C PHE A 21 -8.71 -3.72 -2.54
N CYS A 22 -9.40 -3.55 -3.68
CA CYS A 22 -10.29 -2.40 -3.91
C CYS A 22 -11.43 -2.36 -2.88
N ARG A 23 -12.09 -3.50 -2.65
CA ARG A 23 -13.17 -3.62 -1.64
C ARG A 23 -12.68 -3.25 -0.24
N ASN A 24 -11.53 -3.77 0.17
CA ASN A 24 -10.96 -3.53 1.49
C ASN A 24 -10.42 -2.10 1.63
N SER A 25 -9.87 -1.51 0.56
CA SER A 25 -9.41 -0.11 0.56
C SER A 25 -10.59 0.85 0.72
N LEU A 26 -11.68 0.65 -0.01
CA LEU A 26 -12.93 1.39 0.19
C LEU A 26 -13.49 1.13 1.59
N GLY A 27 -13.49 -0.12 2.02
CA GLY A 27 -13.93 -0.52 3.36
C GLY A 27 -13.12 0.14 4.47
N LEU A 28 -11.83 0.44 4.25
CA LEU A 28 -11.04 1.21 5.21
C LEU A 28 -11.54 2.64 5.30
N VAL A 29 -11.81 3.30 4.18
CA VAL A 29 -12.31 4.69 4.17
C VAL A 29 -13.64 4.81 4.93
N TRP A 30 -14.60 3.91 4.67
CA TRP A 30 -15.95 4.02 5.22
C TRP A 30 -16.12 3.34 6.58
N HIS A 31 -15.52 2.15 6.77
CA HIS A 31 -15.75 1.29 7.93
C HIS A 31 -14.44 0.63 8.41
N PRO A 32 -13.43 1.41 8.85
CA PRO A 32 -12.07 0.93 9.06
C PRO A 32 -11.99 -0.21 10.09
N PHE A 33 -12.66 -0.05 11.23
CA PHE A 33 -12.67 -1.07 12.28
C PHE A 33 -13.26 -2.40 11.78
N LYS A 34 -14.44 -2.36 11.15
CA LYS A 34 -15.11 -3.57 10.64
C LYS A 34 -14.27 -4.26 9.58
N THR A 35 -13.68 -3.50 8.67
CA THR A 35 -12.81 -4.02 7.60
C THR A 35 -11.59 -4.75 8.18
N LEU A 36 -10.87 -4.13 9.12
CA LEU A 36 -9.72 -4.76 9.77
C LEU A 36 -10.13 -5.97 10.62
N ALA A 37 -11.26 -5.91 11.30
CA ALA A 37 -11.79 -7.02 12.10
C ALA A 37 -12.10 -8.24 11.24
N VAL A 38 -12.81 -8.05 10.12
CA VAL A 38 -13.14 -9.11 9.16
C VAL A 38 -11.86 -9.71 8.57
N MET A 39 -10.94 -8.87 8.11
CA MET A 39 -9.68 -9.32 7.51
C MET A 39 -8.80 -10.10 8.50
N SER A 40 -8.80 -9.70 9.77
CA SER A 40 -8.06 -10.42 10.80
C SER A 40 -8.75 -11.73 11.20
N ARG A 41 -10.09 -11.76 11.25
CA ARG A 41 -10.87 -12.98 11.54
C ARG A 41 -10.75 -14.03 10.44
N GLU A 42 -10.84 -13.62 9.19
CA GLU A 42 -10.72 -14.51 8.02
C GLU A 42 -9.28 -15.01 7.79
N LYS A 43 -8.31 -14.47 8.52
CA LYS A 43 -6.88 -14.79 8.40
C LYS A 43 -6.35 -14.63 6.97
N ASP A 44 -6.94 -13.70 6.22
CA ASP A 44 -6.52 -13.41 4.84
C ASP A 44 -5.15 -12.71 4.85
N ARG A 45 -4.08 -13.50 4.77
CA ARG A 45 -2.71 -13.01 4.89
C ARG A 45 -2.28 -12.17 3.69
N SER A 46 -2.75 -12.49 2.48
CA SER A 46 -2.43 -11.70 1.28
C SER A 46 -3.03 -10.30 1.40
N GLN A 47 -4.30 -10.21 1.83
CA GLN A 47 -4.95 -8.92 2.02
C GLN A 47 -4.38 -8.14 3.21
N GLN A 48 -4.02 -8.81 4.32
CA GLN A 48 -3.30 -8.17 5.42
C GLN A 48 -1.99 -7.56 4.95
N LEU A 49 -1.20 -8.29 4.15
CA LEU A 49 0.05 -7.79 3.60
C LEU A 49 -0.19 -6.59 2.68
N LEU A 50 -1.15 -6.70 1.75
CA LEU A 50 -1.45 -5.63 0.79
C LEU A 50 -1.96 -4.34 1.44
N ILE A 51 -2.80 -4.47 2.47
CA ILE A 51 -3.42 -3.32 3.13
C ILE A 51 -2.50 -2.73 4.20
N LEU A 52 -1.96 -3.55 5.10
CA LEU A 52 -1.08 -3.08 6.18
C LEU A 52 0.31 -2.71 5.68
N GLY A 53 0.73 -3.27 4.54
CA GLY A 53 1.96 -2.89 3.85
C GLY A 53 1.86 -1.58 3.07
N TRP A 54 0.66 -1.01 2.90
CA TRP A 54 0.43 0.21 2.12
C TRP A 54 1.37 1.37 2.47
N PRO A 55 1.61 1.71 3.75
CA PRO A 55 2.57 2.75 4.09
C PRO A 55 3.97 2.46 3.55
N VAL A 56 4.44 1.22 3.68
CA VAL A 56 5.77 0.81 3.19
C VAL A 56 5.84 0.90 1.66
N TYR A 57 4.77 0.52 0.95
CA TYR A 57 4.72 0.64 -0.52
C TYR A 57 4.80 2.10 -0.97
N VAL A 58 4.04 2.99 -0.32
CA VAL A 58 4.09 4.44 -0.60
C VAL A 58 5.52 4.97 -0.40
N LEU A 59 6.17 4.60 0.70
CA LEU A 59 7.53 5.04 0.99
C LEU A 59 8.52 4.52 -0.07
N PHE A 60 8.49 3.21 -0.36
CA PHE A 60 9.43 2.60 -1.30
C PHE A 60 9.23 3.12 -2.73
N LEU A 61 7.98 3.20 -3.20
CA LEU A 61 7.66 3.71 -4.53
C LEU A 61 7.97 5.21 -4.64
N GLY A 62 7.67 6.00 -3.62
CA GLY A 62 7.98 7.43 -3.62
C GLY A 62 9.48 7.72 -3.60
N ILE A 63 10.26 6.96 -2.83
CA ILE A 63 11.73 7.03 -2.87
C ILE A 63 12.25 6.63 -4.26
N GLY A 64 11.80 5.49 -4.79
CA GLY A 64 12.22 5.00 -6.10
C GLY A 64 11.89 6.00 -7.22
N PHE A 65 10.68 6.55 -7.20
CA PHE A 65 10.22 7.54 -8.17
C PHE A 65 11.01 8.85 -8.05
N THR A 66 11.26 9.35 -6.83
CA THR A 66 12.07 10.56 -6.62
C THR A 66 13.51 10.33 -7.09
N TRP A 67 14.09 9.19 -6.77
CA TRP A 67 15.46 8.84 -7.17
C TRP A 67 15.59 8.70 -8.69
N PHE A 68 14.67 7.97 -9.33
CA PHE A 68 14.69 7.74 -10.77
C PHE A 68 14.37 9.02 -11.54
N GLY A 69 13.35 9.77 -11.13
CA GLY A 69 13.01 11.07 -11.71
C GLY A 69 14.18 12.06 -11.62
N ARG A 70 14.91 12.04 -10.50
CA ARG A 70 16.15 12.82 -10.37
C ARG A 70 17.19 12.37 -11.40
N ARG A 71 17.42 11.07 -11.58
CA ARG A 71 18.41 10.57 -12.57
C ARG A 71 18.06 10.95 -14.00
N LEU A 72 16.78 11.00 -14.34
CA LEU A 72 16.32 11.38 -15.68
C LEU A 72 16.44 12.89 -15.94
N LEU A 73 16.23 13.73 -14.91
CA LEU A 73 16.17 15.18 -15.04
C LEU A 73 17.42 15.90 -14.50
N ALA A 74 18.39 15.17 -13.96
CA ALA A 74 19.53 15.77 -13.27
C ALA A 74 20.47 16.48 -14.25
N THR A 75 20.52 17.80 -14.12
CA THR A 75 21.59 18.66 -14.65
C THR A 75 22.63 19.04 -13.59
N SER A 76 22.34 18.80 -12.29
CA SER A 76 23.24 19.08 -11.18
C SER A 76 23.12 18.04 -10.04
N PRO A 77 24.13 17.95 -9.13
CA PRO A 77 24.14 16.99 -8.02
C PRO A 77 23.19 17.34 -6.87
N GLU A 78 22.74 18.60 -6.80
CA GLU A 78 21.91 19.09 -5.71
C GLU A 78 20.47 18.61 -5.81
N TRP A 79 19.83 18.47 -4.65
CA TRP A 79 18.39 18.17 -4.62
C TRP A 79 17.61 19.43 -4.98
N GLY A 80 17.09 19.48 -6.21
CA GLY A 80 16.16 20.50 -6.65
C GLY A 80 14.89 20.55 -5.80
N LEU A 81 14.23 21.71 -5.78
CA LEU A 81 13.01 21.93 -4.99
C LEU A 81 11.91 20.91 -5.31
N GLY A 82 11.76 20.49 -6.57
CA GLY A 82 10.80 19.47 -6.98
C GLY A 82 11.05 18.11 -6.33
N ALA A 83 12.31 17.64 -6.29
CA ALA A 83 12.67 16.37 -5.66
C ALA A 83 12.47 16.42 -4.13
N LYS A 84 12.81 17.55 -3.49
CA LYS A 84 12.54 17.78 -2.06
C LYS A 84 11.04 17.78 -1.76
N GLY A 85 10.25 18.47 -2.59
CA GLY A 85 8.79 18.52 -2.45
C GLY A 85 8.14 17.15 -2.61
N LEU A 86 8.51 16.41 -3.65
CA LEU A 86 8.00 15.05 -3.91
C LEU A 86 8.36 14.07 -2.79
N PHE A 87 9.59 14.13 -2.28
CA PHE A 87 10.01 13.33 -1.13
C PHE A 87 9.23 13.73 0.14
N GLY A 88 9.04 15.03 0.37
CA GLY A 88 8.23 15.55 1.45
C GLY A 88 6.77 15.06 1.39
N LEU A 89 6.14 15.11 0.22
CA LEU A 89 4.79 14.57 0.00
C LEU A 89 4.72 13.07 0.26
N THR A 90 5.74 12.33 -0.17
CA THR A 90 5.85 10.88 0.10
C THR A 90 5.89 10.63 1.61
N LEU A 91 6.68 11.41 2.36
CA LEU A 91 6.79 11.27 3.81
C LEU A 91 5.47 11.62 4.51
N VAL A 92 4.80 12.70 4.10
CA VAL A 92 3.48 13.08 4.63
C VAL A 92 2.45 11.99 4.37
N ALA A 93 2.43 11.41 3.16
CA ALA A 93 1.52 10.32 2.82
C ALA A 93 1.82 9.06 3.65
N PHE A 94 3.09 8.68 3.79
CA PHE A 94 3.53 7.57 4.64
C PHE A 94 3.06 7.74 6.08
N LEU A 95 3.33 8.90 6.69
CA LEU A 95 2.95 9.19 8.07
C LEU A 95 1.44 9.22 8.25
N SER A 96 0.71 9.85 7.33
CA SER A 96 -0.76 9.94 7.40
C SER A 96 -1.41 8.57 7.33
N PHE A 97 -1.04 7.74 6.34
CA PHE A 97 -1.57 6.38 6.23
C PHE A 97 -1.10 5.47 7.36
N GLY A 98 0.17 5.57 7.76
CA GLY A 98 0.74 4.76 8.84
C GLY A 98 0.07 5.03 10.19
N THR A 99 -0.12 6.30 10.53
CA THR A 99 -0.83 6.70 11.76
C THR A 99 -2.31 6.30 11.73
N TYR A 100 -2.99 6.51 10.59
CA TYR A 100 -4.38 6.09 10.41
C TYR A 100 -4.57 4.58 10.60
N LEU A 101 -3.80 3.76 9.89
CA LEU A 101 -3.88 2.30 10.00
C LEU A 101 -3.45 1.83 11.39
N GLY A 102 -2.37 2.40 11.94
CA GLY A 102 -1.88 2.08 13.28
C GLY A 102 -2.94 2.35 14.35
N TYR A 103 -3.61 3.50 14.30
CA TYR A 103 -4.69 3.85 15.22
C TYR A 103 -5.81 2.79 15.19
N TRP A 104 -6.33 2.46 14.01
CA TRP A 104 -7.43 1.50 13.90
C TRP A 104 -7.02 0.08 14.25
N TRP A 105 -5.79 -0.30 13.94
CA TRP A 105 -5.24 -1.60 14.28
C TRP A 105 -5.08 -1.76 15.80
N VAL A 106 -4.51 -0.76 16.49
CA VAL A 106 -4.41 -0.75 17.96
C VAL A 106 -5.81 -0.80 18.59
N ARG A 107 -6.77 -0.05 18.04
CA ARG A 107 -8.16 -0.08 18.52
C ARG A 107 -8.80 -1.46 18.35
N LEU A 108 -8.54 -2.15 17.25
CA LEU A 108 -8.98 -3.53 17.03
C LEU A 108 -8.41 -4.49 18.08
N TRP A 109 -7.13 -4.35 18.41
CA TRP A 109 -6.46 -5.19 19.40
C TRP A 109 -6.97 -4.97 20.81
N ARG A 110 -7.29 -3.72 21.19
CA ARG A 110 -7.82 -3.40 22.53
C ARG A 110 -9.25 -3.91 22.77
N GLN A 111 -9.99 -4.22 21.71
CA GLN A 111 -11.38 -4.70 21.81
C GLN A 111 -11.50 -6.23 21.66
N ARG A 112 -10.38 -6.93 21.53
CA ARG A 112 -10.30 -8.39 21.56
C ARG A 112 -9.86 -8.87 22.93
#